data_AF-A0A2V6E9S4-F1
#
_entry.id   AF-A0A2V6E9S4-F1
#
_cell.length_a   1.000
_cell.length_b   1.000
_cell.length_c   1.000
_cell.angle_alpha   90.00
_cell.angle_beta   90.00
_cell.angle_gamma   90.00
#
_symmetry.space_group_name_H-M   'P 1'
#
loop_
_entity.id
_entity.type
_entity.pdbx_description
1 polymer ?
#
loop_
_entity_poly.entity_id
_entity_poly.type
_entity_poly.pdbx_seq_one_letter_code
_entity_poly.pdbx_strand_id
1 'polypeptide(L)'
;MIKGLGGDVTVNVIASIIASLVLLAAGFLWGKYKERRKYGRNLEDYDFYPFAINRENFPEFNLKDFRLGMHYFLKNNDYTAARQLIFIGEQNNVRGQLEPSEQKVYARLFEKYEGKKIADDTAEYLENYVRIVRLIGKSFPN
;
A
#
# COMPACT_ATOMS: atom_id res chain seq x y z
N MET A 1 -18.83 30.09 -53.10
CA MET A 1 -18.00 30.54 -51.96
C MET A 1 -18.19 29.58 -50.79
N ILE A 2 -17.68 28.34 -50.89
CA ILE A 2 -17.73 27.33 -49.82
C ILE A 2 -16.46 26.47 -49.96
N LYS A 3 -15.32 26.97 -49.46
CA LYS A 3 -14.05 26.20 -49.40
C LYS A 3 -13.24 26.45 -48.12
N GLY A 4 -13.78 27.19 -47.14
CA GLY A 4 -13.08 27.54 -45.90
C GLY A 4 -13.48 26.71 -44.67
N LEU A 5 -14.66 26.07 -44.66
CA LEU A 5 -15.21 25.47 -43.44
C LEU A 5 -14.64 24.08 -43.09
N GLY A 6 -14.06 23.35 -44.06
CA GLY A 6 -13.54 22.00 -43.83
C GLY A 6 -12.22 21.97 -43.05
N GLY A 7 -11.30 22.90 -43.36
CA GLY A 7 -9.99 22.98 -42.71
C GLY A 7 -10.09 23.38 -41.25
N ASP A 8 -10.89 24.40 -40.94
CA ASP A 8 -11.05 24.91 -39.58
C ASP A 8 -11.74 23.90 -38.65
N VAL A 9 -12.72 23.16 -39.15
CA VAL A 9 -13.39 22.11 -38.35
C VAL A 9 -12.44 20.95 -38.07
N THR A 10 -11.67 20.48 -39.06
CA THR A 10 -10.70 19.40 -38.83
C THR A 10 -9.56 19.84 -37.90
N VAL A 11 -9.06 21.07 -38.03
CA VAL A 11 -8.04 21.62 -37.13
C VAL A 11 -8.56 21.77 -35.71
N ASN A 12 -9.79 22.26 -35.53
CA ASN A 12 -10.40 22.39 -34.20
C ASN A 12 -10.66 21.04 -33.53
N VAL A 13 -11.03 20.01 -34.31
CA VAL A 13 -11.22 18.65 -33.79
C VAL A 13 -9.88 18.03 -33.38
N ILE A 14 -8.82 18.20 -34.18
CA ILE A 14 -7.48 17.71 -33.82
C ILE A 14 -6.97 18.45 -32.58
N ALA A 15 -7.16 19.77 -32.51
CA ALA A 15 -6.78 20.58 -31.36
C ALA A 15 -7.53 20.16 -30.09
N SER A 16 -8.83 19.84 -30.18
CA SER A 16 -9.63 19.41 -29.03
C SER A 16 -9.25 18.01 -28.55
N ILE A 17 -8.88 17.10 -29.45
CA ILE A 17 -8.34 15.78 -29.09
C ILE A 17 -7.01 15.94 -28.36
N ILE A 18 -6.09 16.75 -28.89
CA ILE A 18 -4.78 17.01 -28.25
C ILE A 18 -4.99 17.65 -26.88
N ALA A 19 -5.84 18.67 -26.78
CA ALA A 19 -6.15 19.33 -25.50
C ALA A 19 -6.73 18.33 -24.48
N SER A 20 -7.64 17.47 -24.93
CA SER A 20 -8.22 16.41 -24.08
C SER A 20 -7.15 15.44 -23.60
N LEU A 21 -6.25 14.98 -24.47
CA LEU A 21 -5.14 14.09 -24.09
C LEU A 21 -4.18 14.76 -23.10
N VAL A 22 -3.86 16.04 -23.29
CA VAL A 22 -3.02 16.80 -22.37
C VAL A 22 -3.70 16.92 -21.00
N LEU A 23 -4.99 17.25 -20.95
CA LEU A 23 -5.75 17.32 -19.70
C LEU A 23 -5.85 15.96 -19.01
N LEU A 24 -6.03 14.87 -19.77
CA LEU A 24 -6.08 13.51 -19.23
C LEU A 24 -4.73 13.11 -18.64
N ALA A 25 -3.64 13.36 -19.34
CA ALA A 25 -2.28 13.08 -18.87
C ALA A 25 -1.93 13.92 -17.63
N ALA A 26 -2.22 15.22 -17.64
CA ALA A 26 -2.01 16.10 -16.51
C ALA A 26 -2.83 15.66 -15.28
N GLY A 27 -4.12 15.34 -15.48
CA GLY A 27 -5.00 14.85 -14.43
C GLY A 27 -4.53 13.51 -13.84
N PHE A 28 -4.10 12.57 -14.68
CA PHE A 28 -3.55 11.29 -14.25
C PHE A 28 -2.27 11.45 -13.43
N LEU A 29 -1.32 12.26 -13.91
CA LEU A 29 -0.06 12.54 -13.20
C LEU A 29 -0.32 13.25 -11.87
N TRP A 30 -1.23 14.22 -11.84
CA TRP A 30 -1.63 14.92 -10.62
C TRP A 30 -2.32 13.98 -9.62
N GLY A 31 -3.18 13.08 -10.10
CA GLY A 31 -3.83 12.05 -9.30
C GLY A 31 -2.81 11.15 -8.61
N LYS A 32 -1.88 10.58 -9.39
CA LYS A 32 -0.75 9.77 -8.87
C LYS A 32 0.09 10.54 -7.86
N TYR A 33 0.38 11.82 -8.11
CA TYR A 33 1.16 12.65 -7.19
C TYR A 33 0.43 12.86 -5.85
N LYS A 34 -0.86 13.20 -5.91
CA LYS A 34 -1.69 13.41 -4.72
C LYS A 34 -1.88 12.13 -3.91
N GLU A 35 -2.05 11.00 -4.59
CA GLU A 35 -2.22 9.68 -3.95
C GLU A 35 -0.96 9.28 -3.18
N ARG A 36 0.23 9.43 -3.79
CA ARG A 36 1.52 9.19 -3.12
C ARG A 36 1.73 10.08 -1.90
N ARG A 37 1.30 11.35 -1.95
CA ARG A 37 1.37 12.25 -0.78
C ARG A 37 0.37 11.90 0.31
N LYS A 38 -0.81 11.39 -0.04
CA LYS A 38 -1.91 11.15 0.90
C LYS A 38 -1.86 9.77 1.55
N TYR A 39 -1.44 8.74 0.82
CA TYR A 39 -1.49 7.35 1.24
C TYR A 39 -0.11 6.69 1.35
N GLY A 40 1.00 7.39 1.08
CA GLY A 40 2.33 6.79 1.14
C GLY A 40 2.60 5.78 0.01
N ARG A 41 3.68 5.01 0.13
CA ARG A 41 3.99 3.89 -0.78
C ARG A 41 3.60 2.56 -0.13
N ASN A 42 3.44 1.51 -0.94
CA ASN A 42 3.31 0.16 -0.39
C ASN A 42 4.68 -0.30 0.11
N LEU A 43 4.69 -1.19 1.10
CA LEU A 43 5.93 -1.78 1.63
C LEU A 43 6.69 -2.58 0.55
N GLU A 44 5.97 -3.18 -0.40
CA GLU A 44 6.52 -3.94 -1.54
C GLU A 44 7.34 -3.06 -2.51
N ASP A 45 7.13 -1.74 -2.49
CA ASP A 45 7.89 -0.78 -3.32
C ASP A 45 9.28 -0.46 -2.73
N TYR A 46 9.61 -1.00 -1.55
CA TYR A 46 10.88 -0.75 -0.87
C TYR A 46 11.84 -1.93 -1.05
N ASP A 47 13.12 -1.62 -1.28
CA ASP A 47 14.19 -2.63 -1.45
C ASP A 47 14.38 -3.56 -0.24
N PHE A 48 13.85 -3.15 0.92
CA PHE A 48 13.88 -3.92 2.18
C PHE A 48 12.57 -4.66 2.46
N TYR A 49 11.74 -4.92 1.45
CA TYR A 49 10.55 -5.76 1.62
C TYR A 49 10.93 -7.12 2.22
N PRO A 50 10.33 -7.54 3.35
CA PRO A 50 10.88 -8.64 4.15
C PRO A 50 10.54 -10.03 3.63
N PHE A 51 10.03 -10.17 2.40
CA PHE A 51 9.82 -11.46 1.76
C PHE A 51 10.62 -11.54 0.47
N ALA A 52 11.40 -12.60 0.35
CA ALA A 52 12.09 -12.96 -0.88
C ALA A 52 11.62 -14.34 -1.35
N ILE A 53 11.67 -14.56 -2.67
CA ILE A 53 11.40 -15.87 -3.25
C ILE A 53 12.66 -16.72 -3.08
N ASN A 54 12.54 -17.86 -2.40
CA ASN A 54 13.65 -18.80 -2.25
C ASN A 54 13.84 -19.66 -3.52
N ARG A 55 14.84 -20.55 -3.52
CA ARG A 55 15.17 -21.40 -4.69
C ARG A 55 14.05 -22.37 -5.08
N GLU A 56 13.13 -22.63 -4.17
CA GLU A 56 11.99 -23.54 -4.33
C GLU A 56 10.69 -22.80 -4.68
N ASN A 57 10.78 -21.50 -5.00
CA ASN A 57 9.65 -20.61 -5.29
C ASN A 57 8.68 -20.38 -4.10
N PHE A 58 9.14 -20.57 -2.87
CA PHE A 58 8.37 -20.23 -1.67
C PHE A 58 8.78 -18.85 -1.13
N PRO A 59 7.81 -18.01 -0.70
CA PRO A 59 8.11 -16.78 0.04
C PRO A 59 8.77 -17.11 1.38
N GLU A 60 9.96 -16.57 1.61
CA GLU A 60 10.71 -16.71 2.85
C GLU A 60 10.86 -15.36 3.53
N PHE A 61 10.58 -15.32 4.83
CA PHE A 61 10.69 -14.12 5.65
C PHE A 61 12.15 -13.81 5.99
N ASN A 62 12.60 -12.59 5.70
CA ASN A 62 13.94 -12.12 6.01
C ASN A 62 13.93 -11.12 7.18
N LEU A 63 14.40 -11.58 8.34
CA LEU A 63 14.52 -10.74 9.55
C LEU A 63 15.48 -9.55 9.36
N LYS A 64 16.52 -9.68 8.53
CA LYS A 64 17.47 -8.60 8.26
C LYS A 64 16.79 -7.44 7.52
N ASP A 65 16.02 -7.74 6.49
CA ASP A 65 15.32 -6.74 5.68
C ASP A 65 14.21 -6.10 6.51
N PHE A 66 13.52 -6.88 7.34
CA PHE A 66 12.59 -6.35 8.33
C PHE A 66 13.25 -5.32 9.26
N ARG A 67 14.42 -5.65 9.84
CA ARG A 67 15.17 -4.74 10.71
C ARG A 67 15.56 -3.46 9.98
N LEU A 68 16.00 -3.57 8.73
CA LEU A 68 16.30 -2.40 7.90
C LEU A 68 15.07 -1.50 7.74
N GLY A 69 13.91 -2.09 7.46
CA GLY A 69 12.63 -1.39 7.40
C GLY A 69 12.27 -0.67 8.71
N MET A 70 12.48 -1.30 9.87
CA MET A 70 12.22 -0.66 11.17
C MET A 70 13.03 0.63 11.34
N HIS A 71 14.34 0.55 11.09
CA HIS A 71 15.24 1.69 11.22
C HIS A 71 14.94 2.77 10.17
N TYR A 72 14.57 2.36 8.96
CA TYR A 72 14.20 3.28 7.88
C TYR A 72 12.94 4.09 8.25
N PHE A 73 11.85 3.45 8.68
CA PHE A 73 10.60 4.15 8.97
C PHE A 73 10.63 4.95 10.27
N LEU A 74 11.52 4.65 11.21
CA LEU A 74 11.75 5.57 12.33
C LEU A 74 12.26 6.94 11.86
N LYS A 75 13.07 6.97 10.79
CA LYS A 75 13.67 8.19 10.22
C LYS A 75 12.82 8.82 9.11
N ASN A 76 12.14 7.99 8.31
CA ASN A 76 11.38 8.41 7.14
C ASN A 76 9.89 8.13 7.34
N ASN A 77 9.06 9.16 7.23
CA ASN A 77 7.63 9.00 7.47
C ASN A 77 6.92 8.43 6.24
N ASP A 78 6.52 7.16 6.34
CA ASP A 78 5.54 6.55 5.45
C ASP A 78 4.55 5.74 6.31
N TYR A 79 3.36 6.29 6.54
CA TYR A 79 2.40 5.72 7.49
C TYR A 79 1.85 4.38 7.02
N THR A 80 1.64 4.22 5.71
CA THR A 80 1.07 3.00 5.14
C THR A 80 2.08 1.87 5.15
N ALA A 81 3.28 2.10 4.58
CA ALA A 81 4.31 1.07 4.55
C ALA A 81 4.76 0.64 5.95
N ALA A 82 4.90 1.58 6.90
CA ALA A 82 5.29 1.25 8.26
C ALA A 82 4.22 0.41 9.00
N ARG A 83 2.92 0.72 8.80
CA ARG A 83 1.84 -0.09 9.38
C ARG A 83 1.78 -1.49 8.74
N GLN A 84 1.99 -1.60 7.43
CA GLN A 84 2.13 -2.90 6.76
C GLN A 84 3.32 -3.70 7.31
N LEU A 85 4.46 -3.04 7.57
CA LEU A 85 5.63 -3.68 8.18
C LEU A 85 5.31 -4.18 9.59
N ILE A 86 4.65 -3.38 10.43
CA ILE A 86 4.22 -3.80 11.77
C ILE A 86 3.28 -5.01 11.68
N PHE A 87 2.31 -4.99 10.77
CA PHE A 87 1.38 -6.09 10.57
C PHE A 87 2.13 -7.41 10.26
N ILE A 88 3.05 -7.38 9.29
CA ILE A 88 3.92 -8.53 8.97
C ILE A 88 4.75 -8.96 10.20
N GLY A 89 5.24 -8.00 10.97
CA GLY A 89 6.02 -8.24 12.18
C GLY A 89 5.25 -9.01 13.25
N GLU A 90 4.00 -8.64 13.48
CA GLU A 90 3.12 -9.35 14.41
C GLU A 90 2.77 -10.76 13.89
N GLN A 91 2.48 -10.91 12.59
CA GLN A 91 2.18 -12.23 11.98
C GLN A 91 3.35 -13.23 12.08
N ASN A 92 4.58 -12.75 11.99
CA ASN A 92 5.78 -13.59 12.04
C ASN A 92 6.41 -13.67 13.44
N ASN A 93 5.73 -13.18 14.48
CA ASN A 93 6.25 -13.13 15.85
C ASN A 93 7.67 -12.51 15.93
N VAL A 94 7.90 -11.42 15.19
CA VAL A 94 9.24 -10.82 15.05
C VAL A 94 9.79 -10.36 16.39
N ARG A 95 8.94 -9.90 17.33
CA ARG A 95 9.34 -9.53 18.69
C ARG A 95 10.16 -10.61 19.38
N GLY A 96 9.75 -11.87 19.24
CA GLY A 96 10.43 -13.02 19.85
C GLY A 96 11.75 -13.40 19.17
N GLN A 97 11.99 -12.91 17.94
CA GLN A 97 13.19 -13.19 17.15
C GLN A 97 14.25 -12.08 17.25
N LEU A 98 13.86 -10.88 17.70
CA LEU A 98 14.76 -9.74 17.82
C LEU A 98 15.59 -9.78 19.10
N GLU A 99 16.83 -9.29 19.00
CA GLU A 99 17.66 -9.00 20.17
C GLU A 99 17.04 -7.90 21.06
N PRO A 100 17.34 -7.86 22.37
CA PRO A 100 16.74 -6.89 23.29
C PRO A 100 16.90 -5.41 22.89
N SER A 101 18.00 -5.07 22.22
CA SER A 101 18.25 -3.73 21.68
C SER A 101 17.28 -3.38 20.54
N GLU A 102 17.08 -4.31 19.61
CA GLU A 102 16.17 -4.18 18.47
C GLU A 102 14.71 -4.26 18.88
N GLN A 103 14.36 -5.00 19.93
CA GLN A 103 13.01 -4.99 20.49
C GLN A 103 12.58 -3.58 20.92
N LYS A 104 13.49 -2.79 21.49
CA LYS A 104 13.22 -1.37 21.84
C LYS A 104 13.03 -0.51 20.60
N VAL A 105 13.72 -0.80 19.50
CA VAL A 105 13.54 -0.13 18.21
C VAL A 105 12.15 -0.44 17.67
N TYR A 106 11.78 -1.72 17.66
CA TYR A 106 10.47 -2.15 17.21
C TYR A 106 9.34 -1.58 18.07
N ALA A 107 9.50 -1.52 19.40
CA ALA A 107 8.52 -0.89 20.29
C ALA A 107 8.30 0.59 19.95
N ARG A 108 9.37 1.35 19.70
CA ARG A 108 9.26 2.76 19.26
C ARG A 108 8.56 2.89 17.91
N LEU A 109 8.85 1.99 16.97
CA LEU A 109 8.16 1.96 15.67
C LEU A 109 6.66 1.68 15.87
N PHE A 110 6.34 0.69 16.69
CA PHE A 110 4.98 0.28 17.02
C PHE A 110 4.18 1.43 17.65
N GLU A 111 4.78 2.18 18.57
CA GLU A 111 4.16 3.37 19.15
C GLU A 111 3.98 4.50 18.13
N LYS A 112 5.03 4.82 17.36
CA LYS A 112 5.02 5.90 16.36
C LYS A 112 3.91 5.73 15.31
N TYR A 113 3.60 4.49 14.94
CA TYR A 113 2.65 4.16 13.87
C TYR A 113 1.34 3.54 14.37
N GLU A 114 1.01 3.76 15.65
CA GLU A 114 -0.23 3.31 16.28
C GLU A 114 -0.50 1.81 16.08
N GLY A 115 0.53 0.98 16.28
CA GLY A 115 0.49 -0.47 16.04
C GLY A 115 -0.64 -1.19 16.78
N LYS A 116 -1.07 -0.66 17.93
CA LYS A 116 -2.22 -1.18 18.68
C LYS A 116 -3.52 -1.14 17.85
N LYS A 117 -3.77 -0.02 17.15
CA LYS A 117 -4.95 0.10 16.27
C LYS A 117 -4.90 -0.89 15.12
N ILE A 118 -3.71 -1.24 14.61
CA ILE A 118 -3.58 -2.24 13.53
C ILE A 118 -4.08 -3.61 14.00
N ALA A 119 -3.69 -4.02 15.21
CA ALA A 119 -4.13 -5.28 15.80
C ALA A 119 -5.65 -5.27 16.05
N ASP A 120 -6.17 -4.16 16.59
CA ASP A 120 -7.60 -3.99 16.86
C ASP A 120 -8.44 -3.98 15.55
N ASP A 121 -8.03 -3.21 14.53
CA ASP A 121 -8.67 -3.11 13.21
C ASP A 121 -8.70 -4.49 12.51
N THR A 122 -7.64 -5.29 12.66
CA THR A 122 -7.56 -6.64 12.09
C THR A 122 -8.55 -7.59 12.77
N ALA A 123 -8.63 -7.54 14.10
CA ALA A 123 -9.58 -8.36 14.85
C ALA A 123 -11.02 -8.02 14.46
N GLU A 124 -11.34 -6.72 14.35
CA GLU A 124 -12.65 -6.26 13.91
C GLU A 124 -12.99 -6.73 12.47
N TYR A 125 -12.04 -6.64 11.54
CA TYR A 125 -12.22 -7.13 10.17
C TYR A 125 -12.52 -8.63 10.14
N LEU A 126 -11.75 -9.43 10.88
CA LEU A 126 -11.93 -10.89 10.94
C LEU A 126 -13.27 -11.27 11.59
N GLU A 127 -13.67 -10.59 12.66
CA GLU A 127 -14.99 -10.79 13.27
C GLU A 127 -16.13 -10.44 12.30
N ASN A 128 -15.99 -9.35 11.55
CA ASN A 128 -16.94 -8.96 10.51
C ASN A 128 -17.02 -9.98 9.38
N TYR A 129 -15.88 -10.47 8.91
CA TYR A 129 -15.84 -11.56 7.92
C TYR A 129 -16.53 -12.82 8.44
N VAL A 130 -16.23 -13.26 9.68
CA VAL A 130 -16.89 -14.40 10.31
C VAL A 130 -18.40 -14.20 10.41
N ARG A 131 -18.87 -12.98 10.74
CA ARG A 131 -20.31 -12.65 10.73
C ARG A 131 -20.92 -12.81 9.34
N ILE A 132 -20.29 -12.27 8.30
CA ILE A 132 -20.76 -12.37 6.91
C ILE A 132 -20.82 -13.84 6.48
N VAL A 133 -19.75 -14.61 6.70
CA VAL A 133 -19.71 -16.04 6.34
C VAL A 133 -20.78 -16.81 7.09
N ARG A 134 -21.00 -16.54 8.38
CA ARG A 134 -22.10 -17.16 9.15
C ARG A 134 -23.48 -16.79 8.60
N LEU A 135 -23.70 -15.54 8.21
CA LEU A 135 -24.96 -15.10 7.60
C LEU A 135 -25.19 -15.83 6.27
N ILE A 136 -24.17 -15.91 5.41
CA ILE A 136 -24.23 -16.66 4.14
C ILE A 136 -24.50 -18.14 4.42
N GLY A 137 -23.78 -18.76 5.35
CA GLY A 137 -23.98 -20.17 5.72
C GLY A 137 -25.39 -20.45 6.27
N LYS A 138 -25.97 -19.52 7.04
CA LYS A 138 -27.38 -19.61 7.47
C LYS A 138 -28.37 -19.45 6.32
N SER A 139 -28.01 -18.73 5.26
CA SER A 139 -28.83 -18.58 4.05
C SER A 139 -28.82 -19.82 3.14
N PHE A 140 -27.88 -20.76 3.34
CA PHE A 140 -27.81 -22.04 2.62
C PHE A 140 -27.76 -23.23 3.59
N PRO A 141 -28.88 -23.56 4.26
CA PRO A 141 -28.95 -24.69 5.18
C PRO A 141 -29.06 -26.00 4.39
N ASN A 142 -27.93 -26.57 3.96
CA ASN A 142 -27.81 -27.95 3.50
C ASN A 142 -26.51 -28.55 4.04
#